data_AF-A0A1M6EBM6-F1
#
_entry.id   AF-A0A1M6EBM6-F1
#
_cell.length_a   1.000
_cell.length_b   1.000
_cell.length_c   1.000
_cell.angle_alpha   90.00
_cell.angle_beta   90.00
_cell.angle_gamma   90.00
#
_symmetry.space_group_name_H-M   'P 1'
#
loop_
_entity.id
_entity.type
_entity.pdbx_description
1 polymer ?
#
loop_
_entity_poly.entity_id
_entity_poly.type
_entity_poly.pdbx_seq_one_letter_code
_entity_poly.pdbx_strand_id
1 'polypeptide(L)'
;MSPHKPIDTLNNLLPHLLTLGRIDTLYRDLYLQRAEFYLNQQFSKDEYQKIKRMRTREASLPNQIRNAMNQSDWSKVEELSELYKTLQTEIESKIELEDFAGKIYDHQETPIDPFSPGMHHIAGFSSKSLPKLRDDALDSLKALSKLDSDWQKFYADRLSVFTALAISADSMSTSATLSEDTLAEEAAEALAHNNMDQLAELAKKLAHISGDQEQAVASDLLGGVHKIAEAYKVSFSEQVLKNAASLGLELVTVPSRKEEYSPYCRFAWHPTYSDLQGNHHNVLQVPDLHLPKELPEALKSRIQLFAVHPFINSCGVRFLPNMAAEDVLVESFPEPEEGTSLPSSGLLDALGIKQRNQLDRVQIEIILQEKGAALLRDQVGLDPLDFKLVCIPADLHLRIGQERGWGQQKIWTHFDGYMIMSDGSRRALAGGDIRYGGIYDLLGISSNYDSERIIVRFAVVQRRRLAIWQ
;
A
#
# COMPACT_ATOMS: atom_id res chain seq x y z
N MET A 1 27.98 19.43 4.20
CA MET A 1 28.54 18.47 5.18
C MET A 1 27.77 18.67 6.47
N SER A 2 26.72 17.87 6.71
CA SER A 2 25.97 17.96 7.97
C SER A 2 26.75 17.27 9.08
N PRO A 3 26.77 17.83 10.30
CA PRO A 3 27.50 17.25 11.43
C PRO A 3 26.89 15.89 11.80
N HIS A 4 27.75 14.92 12.15
CA HIS A 4 27.34 13.66 12.77
C HIS A 4 26.39 13.96 13.94
N LYS A 5 25.12 13.54 13.84
CA LYS A 5 24.19 13.62 14.96
C LYS A 5 24.56 12.52 15.98
N PRO A 6 24.57 12.81 17.29
CA PRO A 6 24.91 11.82 18.32
C PRO A 6 23.92 10.66 18.37
N ILE A 7 24.37 9.49 18.84
CA ILE A 7 23.60 8.21 18.91
C ILE A 7 22.25 8.40 19.61
N ASP A 8 22.21 9.20 20.69
CA ASP A 8 20.97 9.51 21.42
C ASP A 8 19.92 10.21 20.54
N THR A 9 20.34 10.96 19.52
CA THR A 9 19.40 11.61 18.60
C THR A 9 18.80 10.62 17.62
N LEU A 10 19.56 9.60 17.21
CA LEU A 10 19.10 8.53 16.32
C LEU A 10 18.10 7.60 17.02
N ASN A 11 18.41 7.20 18.24
CA ASN A 11 17.53 6.36 19.07
C ASN A 11 16.21 7.05 19.41
N ASN A 12 16.16 8.38 19.39
CA ASN A 12 14.91 9.13 19.59
C ASN A 12 14.16 9.39 18.27
N LEU A 13 14.86 9.54 17.14
CA LEU A 13 14.25 9.91 15.86
C LEU A 13 13.68 8.70 15.10
N LEU A 14 14.43 7.60 15.02
CA LEU A 14 14.03 6.42 14.24
C LEU A 14 12.70 5.80 14.73
N PRO A 15 12.44 5.65 16.05
CA PRO A 15 11.16 5.12 16.52
C PRO A 15 9.96 5.94 16.04
N HIS A 16 10.07 7.27 16.01
CA HIS A 16 8.99 8.14 15.54
C HIS A 16 8.78 8.03 14.03
N LEU A 17 9.85 7.99 13.23
CA LEU A 17 9.73 7.79 11.78
C LEU A 17 9.12 6.43 11.43
N LEU A 18 9.51 5.36 12.14
CA LEU A 18 8.95 4.03 11.93
C LEU A 18 7.49 3.95 12.39
N THR A 19 7.16 4.60 13.50
CA THR A 19 5.77 4.72 13.98
C THR A 19 4.91 5.40 12.92
N LEU A 20 5.35 6.54 12.37
CA LEU A 20 4.63 7.21 11.29
C LEU A 20 4.60 6.40 10.00
N GLY A 21 5.67 5.69 9.65
CA GLY A 21 5.70 4.81 8.47
C GLY A 21 4.68 3.68 8.54
N ARG A 22 4.26 3.27 9.75
CA ARG A 22 3.18 2.30 9.97
C ARG A 22 1.78 2.92 9.95
N ILE A 23 1.64 4.15 10.44
CA ILE A 23 0.34 4.79 10.67
C ILE A 23 -0.08 5.70 9.50
N ASP A 24 0.83 6.53 9.00
CA ASP A 24 0.64 7.44 7.85
C ASP A 24 1.18 6.78 6.57
N THR A 25 0.49 5.71 6.15
CA THR A 25 0.94 4.82 5.07
C THR A 25 1.11 5.54 3.72
N LEU A 26 0.36 6.62 3.50
CA LEU A 26 0.46 7.50 2.33
C LEU A 26 1.88 8.05 2.11
N TYR A 27 2.60 8.34 3.19
CA TYR A 27 3.95 8.91 3.17
C TYR A 27 5.02 7.95 3.70
N ARG A 28 4.68 6.66 3.86
CA ARG A 28 5.58 5.63 4.39
C ARG A 28 6.94 5.60 3.70
N ASP A 29 6.95 5.63 2.36
CA ASP A 29 8.19 5.59 1.58
C ASP A 29 9.12 6.76 1.94
N LEU A 30 8.57 7.93 2.21
CA LEU A 30 9.32 9.10 2.61
C LEU A 30 9.83 9.01 4.05
N TYR A 31 9.01 8.54 5.00
CA TYR A 31 9.46 8.30 6.37
C TYR A 31 10.57 7.25 6.43
N LEU A 32 10.46 6.16 5.66
CA LEU A 32 11.50 5.13 5.58
C LEU A 32 12.76 5.64 4.90
N GLN A 33 12.66 6.42 3.82
CA GLN A 33 13.82 7.06 3.18
C GLN A 33 14.52 8.02 4.16
N ARG A 34 13.76 8.78 4.95
CA ARG A 34 14.31 9.67 5.98
C ARG A 34 14.98 8.86 7.09
N ALA A 35 14.40 7.72 7.47
CA ALA A 35 14.96 6.82 8.48
C ALA A 35 16.27 6.17 7.99
N GLU A 36 16.29 5.70 6.74
CA GLU A 36 17.48 5.20 6.04
C GLU A 36 18.59 6.25 6.01
N PHE A 37 18.27 7.50 5.64
CA PHE A 37 19.25 8.59 5.62
C PHE A 37 19.98 8.76 6.98
N TYR A 38 19.25 8.61 8.08
CA TYR A 38 19.83 8.70 9.42
C TYR A 38 20.58 7.42 9.81
N LEU A 39 19.97 6.24 9.61
CA LEU A 39 20.56 4.96 10.00
C LEU A 39 21.87 4.70 9.23
N ASN A 40 21.92 5.00 7.93
CA ASN A 40 23.07 4.76 7.07
C ASN A 40 24.32 5.56 7.48
N GLN A 41 24.19 6.58 8.34
CA GLN A 41 25.35 7.30 8.90
C GLN A 41 26.10 6.52 9.98
N GLN A 42 25.48 5.47 10.55
CA GLN A 42 26.06 4.67 11.64
C GLN A 42 26.02 3.17 11.39
N PHE A 43 25.07 2.71 10.58
CA PHE A 43 24.88 1.31 10.26
C PHE A 43 24.33 1.17 8.85
N SER A 44 25.25 0.99 7.90
CA SER A 44 24.94 0.94 6.48
C SER A 44 24.20 -0.35 6.10
N LYS A 45 23.55 -0.32 4.92
CA LYS A 45 22.90 -1.51 4.35
C LYS A 45 23.89 -2.67 4.16
N ASP A 46 25.13 -2.38 3.78
CA ASP A 46 26.18 -3.40 3.60
C ASP A 46 26.61 -4.04 4.93
N GLU A 47 26.76 -3.22 5.98
CA GLU A 47 27.03 -3.72 7.33
C GLU A 47 25.88 -4.58 7.85
N TYR A 48 24.64 -4.16 7.62
CA TYR A 48 23.47 -4.96 7.97
C TYR A 48 23.46 -6.32 7.27
N GLN A 49 23.76 -6.36 5.96
CA GLN A 49 23.88 -7.62 5.22
C GLN A 49 25.04 -8.50 5.75
N LYS A 50 26.16 -7.90 6.17
CA LYS A 50 27.25 -8.63 6.84
C LYS A 50 26.76 -9.28 8.14
N ILE A 51 26.03 -8.55 8.99
CA ILE A 51 25.48 -9.07 10.25
C ILE A 51 24.48 -10.21 10.00
N LYS A 52 23.59 -10.10 8.99
CA LYS A 52 22.69 -11.22 8.62
C LYS A 52 23.44 -12.49 8.24
N ARG A 53 24.53 -12.36 7.46
CA ARG A 53 25.40 -13.49 7.08
C ARG A 53 26.10 -14.08 8.31
N MET A 54 26.56 -13.22 9.24
CA MET A 54 27.16 -13.66 10.50
C MET A 54 26.18 -14.45 11.36
N ARG A 55 24.92 -14.01 11.50
CA ARG A 55 23.87 -14.78 12.21
C ARG A 55 23.63 -16.15 11.59
N THR A 56 23.57 -16.21 10.25
CA THR A 56 23.42 -17.51 9.55
C THR A 56 24.63 -18.41 9.82
N ARG A 57 25.84 -17.83 9.84
CA ARG A 57 27.05 -18.57 10.18
C ARG A 57 27.02 -19.05 11.63
N GLU A 58 26.74 -18.17 12.59
CA GLU A 58 26.61 -18.47 14.01
C GLU A 58 25.63 -19.63 14.25
N ALA A 59 24.42 -19.57 13.66
CA ALA A 59 23.41 -20.62 13.77
C ALA A 59 23.87 -21.98 13.21
N SER A 60 24.80 -21.98 12.25
CA SER A 60 25.36 -23.20 11.66
C SER A 60 26.52 -23.81 12.45
N LEU A 61 27.15 -23.05 13.35
CA LEU A 61 28.36 -23.47 14.08
C LEU A 61 28.11 -24.59 15.10
N PRO A 62 27.02 -24.62 15.89
CA PRO A 62 26.76 -25.72 16.84
C PRO A 62 26.76 -27.11 16.18
N ASN A 63 26.21 -27.22 14.97
CA ASN A 63 26.22 -28.48 14.23
C ASN A 63 27.63 -28.84 13.71
N GLN A 64 28.42 -27.86 13.27
CA GLN A 64 29.82 -28.09 12.86
C GLN A 64 30.69 -28.50 14.05
N ILE A 65 30.51 -27.88 15.21
CA ILE A 65 31.19 -28.25 16.46
C ILE A 65 30.83 -29.69 16.82
N ARG A 66 29.54 -30.07 16.81
CA ARG A 66 29.10 -31.45 17.08
C ARG A 66 29.74 -32.46 16.12
N ASN A 67 29.83 -32.13 14.84
CA ASN A 67 30.46 -33.00 13.84
C ASN A 67 31.96 -33.17 14.10
N ALA A 68 32.68 -32.10 14.45
CA ALA A 68 34.09 -32.16 14.82
C ALA A 68 34.33 -32.98 16.09
N MET A 69 33.44 -32.85 17.10
CA MET A 69 33.46 -33.68 18.31
C MET A 69 33.29 -35.17 17.97
N ASN A 70 32.33 -35.53 17.10
CA ASN A 70 32.10 -36.90 16.67
C ASN A 70 33.32 -37.51 15.94
N GLN A 71 34.11 -36.67 15.26
CA GLN A 71 35.34 -37.06 14.58
C GLN A 71 36.59 -37.01 15.50
N SER A 72 36.42 -36.63 16.77
CA SER A 72 37.51 -36.41 17.73
C SER A 72 38.55 -35.37 17.27
N ASP A 73 38.17 -34.43 16.41
CA ASP A 73 39.03 -33.33 15.97
C ASP A 73 38.90 -32.14 16.95
N TRP A 74 39.59 -32.25 18.08
CA TRP A 74 39.52 -31.27 19.16
C TRP A 74 40.13 -29.90 18.80
N SER A 75 41.10 -29.86 17.90
CA SER A 75 41.64 -28.60 17.39
C SER A 75 40.57 -27.82 16.62
N LYS A 76 39.78 -28.51 15.80
CA LYS A 76 38.67 -27.88 15.09
C LYS A 76 37.53 -27.46 16.02
N VAL A 77 37.28 -28.21 17.10
CA VAL A 77 36.30 -27.83 18.13
C VAL A 77 36.69 -26.51 18.81
N GLU A 78 37.96 -26.34 19.17
CA GLU A 78 38.48 -25.10 19.77
C GLU A 78 38.31 -23.90 18.83
N GLU A 79 38.79 -24.02 17.58
CA GLU A 79 38.69 -22.97 16.55
C GLU A 79 37.23 -22.52 16.31
N LEU A 80 36.31 -23.49 16.14
CA LEU A 80 34.90 -23.19 15.89
C LEU A 80 34.21 -22.58 17.12
N SER A 81 34.65 -22.93 18.33
CA SER A 81 34.11 -22.37 19.57
C SER A 81 34.57 -20.94 19.81
N GLU A 82 35.83 -20.61 19.50
CA GLU A 82 36.34 -19.23 19.53
C GLU A 82 35.66 -18.35 18.49
N LEU A 83 35.48 -18.88 17.27
CA LEU A 83 34.73 -18.20 16.22
C LEU A 83 33.29 -17.94 16.66
N TYR A 84 32.62 -18.91 17.29
CA TYR A 84 31.26 -18.73 17.82
C TYR A 84 31.19 -17.56 18.81
N LYS A 85 32.08 -17.51 19.81
CA LYS A 85 32.13 -16.42 20.80
C LYS A 85 32.40 -15.06 20.16
N THR A 86 33.29 -15.02 19.16
CA THR A 86 33.63 -13.79 18.44
C THR A 86 32.42 -13.27 17.67
N LEU A 87 31.73 -14.14 16.92
CA LEU A 87 30.53 -13.77 16.19
C LEU A 87 29.42 -13.30 17.14
N GLN A 88 29.21 -14.01 18.25
CA GLN A 88 28.20 -13.66 19.24
C GLN A 88 28.45 -12.25 19.79
N THR A 89 29.70 -11.92 20.17
CA THR A 89 30.06 -10.61 20.71
C THR A 89 29.86 -9.49 19.67
N GLU A 90 30.24 -9.73 18.41
CA GLU A 90 30.07 -8.74 17.33
C GLU A 90 28.58 -8.49 17.03
N ILE A 91 27.75 -9.55 17.01
CA ILE A 91 26.29 -9.45 16.82
C ILE A 91 25.62 -8.72 18.00
N GLU A 92 25.94 -9.11 19.24
CA GLU A 92 25.37 -8.49 20.45
C GLU A 92 25.67 -6.99 20.52
N SER A 93 26.85 -6.56 20.07
CA SER A 93 27.23 -5.14 20.04
C SER A 93 26.39 -4.27 19.09
N LYS A 94 25.62 -4.88 18.18
CA LYS A 94 24.84 -4.20 17.13
C LYS A 94 23.34 -4.52 17.16
N ILE A 95 22.86 -5.23 18.18
CA ILE A 95 21.50 -5.77 18.20
C ILE A 95 20.40 -4.71 18.07
N GLU A 96 20.56 -3.54 18.71
CA GLU A 96 19.58 -2.45 18.64
C GLU A 96 19.51 -1.84 17.23
N LEU A 97 20.67 -1.61 16.60
CA LEU A 97 20.75 -1.08 15.24
C LEU A 97 20.26 -2.09 14.21
N GLU A 98 20.45 -3.38 14.48
CA GLU A 98 19.94 -4.47 13.64
C GLU A 98 18.41 -4.51 13.60
N ASP A 99 17.71 -4.27 14.73
CA ASP A 99 16.24 -4.21 14.76
C ASP A 99 15.72 -3.05 13.91
N PHE A 100 16.33 -1.86 14.01
CA PHE A 100 16.00 -0.74 13.13
C PHE A 100 16.31 -1.06 11.66
N ALA A 101 17.46 -1.65 11.39
CA ALA A 101 17.87 -2.02 10.04
C ALA A 101 16.90 -3.01 9.38
N GLY A 102 16.42 -4.03 10.10
CA GLY A 102 15.40 -4.94 9.59
C GLY A 102 14.06 -4.26 9.29
N LYS A 103 13.74 -3.14 9.94
CA LYS A 103 12.52 -2.36 9.66
C LYS A 103 12.68 -1.37 8.50
N ILE A 104 13.91 -1.03 8.14
CA ILE A 104 14.23 0.02 7.16
C ILE A 104 14.77 -0.56 5.86
N TYR A 105 15.72 -1.48 5.93
CA TYR A 105 16.44 -2.02 4.77
C TYR A 105 15.82 -3.27 4.17
N ASP A 106 15.09 -4.06 4.96
CA ASP A 106 14.37 -5.21 4.41
C ASP A 106 13.06 -4.76 3.75
N HIS A 107 12.69 -5.46 2.68
CA HIS A 107 11.38 -5.28 2.08
C HIS A 107 10.30 -5.65 3.10
N GLN A 108 9.30 -4.79 3.19
CA GLN A 108 8.11 -5.03 3.97
C GLN A 108 6.90 -4.90 3.06
N GLU A 109 6.00 -5.88 3.16
CA GLU A 109 4.73 -5.86 2.46
C GLU A 109 4.00 -4.53 2.66
N THR A 110 3.26 -4.07 1.65
CA THR A 110 2.51 -2.81 1.70
C THR A 110 1.50 -2.85 2.85
N PRO A 111 1.64 -2.00 3.89
CA PRO A 111 0.70 -1.96 4.99
C PRO A 111 -0.65 -1.44 4.50
N ILE A 112 -1.71 -1.74 5.24
CA ILE A 112 -3.03 -1.21 4.96
C ILE A 112 -3.23 0.01 5.85
N ASP A 113 -3.72 1.10 5.26
CA ASP A 113 -4.08 2.31 5.99
C ASP A 113 -5.20 2.01 6.99
N PRO A 114 -4.95 2.12 8.31
CA PRO A 114 -5.96 1.83 9.32
C PRO A 114 -7.11 2.85 9.33
N PHE A 115 -6.91 4.05 8.79
CA PHE A 115 -7.94 5.09 8.74
C PHE A 115 -8.74 5.10 7.44
N SER A 116 -8.37 4.25 6.49
CA SER A 116 -9.20 4.05 5.31
C SER A 116 -10.54 3.43 5.71
N PRO A 117 -11.68 3.92 5.18
CA PRO A 117 -13.01 3.44 5.55
C PRO A 117 -13.10 1.93 5.43
N GLY A 118 -13.59 1.25 6.46
CA GLY A 118 -13.77 -0.21 6.47
C GLY A 118 -12.48 -1.06 6.45
N MET A 119 -11.29 -0.45 6.55
CA MET A 119 -10.02 -1.18 6.42
C MET A 119 -9.32 -1.50 7.75
N HIS A 120 -9.75 -0.90 8.86
CA HIS A 120 -9.04 -1.00 10.15
C HIS A 120 -8.87 -2.45 10.65
N HIS A 121 -9.90 -3.28 10.57
CA HIS A 121 -9.81 -4.70 10.97
C HIS A 121 -8.82 -5.48 10.09
N ILE A 122 -8.82 -5.22 8.78
CA ILE A 122 -7.88 -5.83 7.83
C ILE A 122 -6.45 -5.34 8.09
N ALA A 123 -6.29 -4.09 8.54
CA ALA A 123 -5.02 -3.54 9.00
C ALA A 123 -4.58 -4.10 10.37
N GLY A 124 -5.38 -4.96 11.03
CA GLY A 124 -5.07 -5.57 12.31
C GLY A 124 -5.45 -4.73 13.53
N PHE A 125 -6.34 -3.76 13.37
CA PHE A 125 -6.75 -2.82 14.42
C PHE A 125 -8.25 -2.87 14.67
N SER A 126 -8.65 -2.74 15.94
CA SER A 126 -10.07 -2.55 16.29
C SER A 126 -10.46 -1.08 16.18
N SER A 127 -11.74 -0.81 15.94
CA SER A 127 -12.29 0.56 15.94
C SER A 127 -11.92 1.36 17.20
N LYS A 128 -11.91 0.69 18.37
CA LYS A 128 -11.54 1.29 19.67
C LYS A 128 -10.06 1.70 19.77
N SER A 129 -9.19 1.13 18.94
CA SER A 129 -7.76 1.44 18.93
C SER A 129 -7.38 2.63 18.03
N LEU A 130 -8.27 3.03 17.10
CA LEU A 130 -8.00 4.10 16.15
C LEU A 130 -7.70 5.46 16.83
N PRO A 131 -8.40 5.90 17.89
CA PRO A 131 -8.07 7.14 18.58
C PRO A 131 -6.65 7.14 19.13
N LYS A 132 -6.23 6.01 19.74
CA LYS A 132 -4.87 5.85 20.27
C LYS A 132 -3.82 5.91 19.15
N LEU A 133 -4.06 5.27 18.00
CA LEU A 133 -3.14 5.33 16.86
C LEU A 133 -2.97 6.76 16.34
N ARG A 134 -4.06 7.54 16.28
CA ARG A 134 -3.98 8.95 15.91
C ARG A 134 -3.17 9.73 16.94
N ASP A 135 -3.38 9.50 18.23
CA ASP A 135 -2.63 10.19 19.28
C ASP A 135 -1.13 9.84 19.21
N ASP A 136 -0.78 8.56 18.98
CA ASP A 136 0.59 8.10 18.75
C ASP A 136 1.25 8.81 17.54
N ALA A 137 0.49 9.02 16.46
CA ALA A 137 0.94 9.76 15.28
C ALA A 137 1.13 11.25 15.59
N LEU A 138 0.18 11.88 16.28
CA LEU A 138 0.28 13.29 16.68
C LEU A 138 1.52 13.53 17.56
N ASP A 139 1.79 12.65 18.51
CA ASP A 139 2.93 12.78 19.40
C ASP A 139 4.25 12.54 18.67
N SER A 140 4.30 11.57 17.74
CA SER A 140 5.46 11.35 16.88
C SER A 140 5.73 12.53 15.96
N LEU A 141 4.70 13.14 15.37
CA LEU A 141 4.83 14.34 14.53
C LEU A 141 5.34 15.55 15.33
N LYS A 142 4.83 15.77 16.55
CA LYS A 142 5.32 16.83 17.45
C LYS A 142 6.78 16.62 17.84
N ALA A 143 7.18 15.38 18.12
CA ALA A 143 8.56 15.05 18.46
C ALA A 143 9.49 15.30 17.27
N LEU A 144 9.14 14.78 16.09
CA LEU A 144 9.92 14.96 14.86
C LEU A 144 10.03 16.42 14.43
N SER A 145 8.98 17.22 14.62
CA SER A 145 9.02 18.68 14.37
C SER A 145 10.08 19.42 15.19
N LYS A 146 10.54 18.85 16.31
CA LYS A 146 11.63 19.40 17.14
C LYS A 146 12.99 18.78 16.81
N LEU A 147 13.02 17.50 16.47
CA LEU A 147 14.25 16.71 16.27
C LEU A 147 14.80 16.80 14.83
N ASP A 148 13.95 17.10 13.87
CA ASP A 148 14.26 17.07 12.44
C ASP A 148 13.81 18.36 11.73
N SER A 149 14.67 19.38 11.81
CA SER A 149 14.40 20.73 11.30
C SER A 149 14.10 20.78 9.80
N ASP A 150 14.76 19.95 8.99
CA ASP A 150 14.63 20.03 7.52
C ASP A 150 13.22 19.66 7.06
N TRP A 151 12.51 18.83 7.84
CA TRP A 151 11.16 18.35 7.53
C TRP A 151 10.10 18.96 8.46
N GLN A 152 10.46 19.97 9.26
CA GLN A 152 9.57 20.59 10.23
C GLN A 152 8.25 21.05 9.62
N LYS A 153 8.29 21.71 8.46
CA LYS A 153 7.07 22.17 7.76
C LYS A 153 6.17 20.98 7.39
N PHE A 154 6.76 19.94 6.80
CA PHE A 154 6.02 18.74 6.42
C PHE A 154 5.36 18.06 7.64
N TYR A 155 6.08 17.91 8.74
CA TYR A 155 5.49 17.34 9.97
C TYR A 155 4.37 18.21 10.54
N ALA A 156 4.50 19.55 10.48
CA ALA A 156 3.45 20.46 10.90
C ALA A 156 2.20 20.36 10.02
N ASP A 157 2.38 20.26 8.69
CA ASP A 157 1.29 20.07 7.74
C ASP A 157 0.57 18.74 8.03
N ARG A 158 1.30 17.63 8.20
CA ARG A 158 0.72 16.32 8.58
C ARG A 158 0.05 16.34 9.95
N LEU A 159 0.60 17.07 10.92
CA LEU A 159 -0.02 17.24 12.24
C LEU A 159 -1.41 17.87 12.14
N SER A 160 -1.57 18.86 11.25
CA SER A 160 -2.87 19.49 11.01
C SER A 160 -3.89 18.50 10.43
N VAL A 161 -3.46 17.63 9.51
CA VAL A 161 -4.31 16.58 8.93
C VAL A 161 -4.77 15.57 9.98
N PHE A 162 -3.84 15.03 10.77
CA PHE A 162 -4.20 14.07 11.82
C PHE A 162 -5.07 14.69 12.91
N THR A 163 -4.92 15.99 13.18
CA THR A 163 -5.79 16.71 14.13
C THR A 163 -7.21 16.85 13.59
N ALA A 164 -7.35 17.10 12.28
CA ALA A 164 -8.65 17.20 11.61
C ALA A 164 -9.30 15.84 11.31
N LEU A 165 -8.56 14.73 11.49
CA LEU A 165 -9.06 13.39 11.21
C LEU A 165 -10.18 13.01 12.19
N ALA A 166 -11.40 12.99 11.67
CA ALA A 166 -12.57 12.51 12.39
C ALA A 166 -12.53 10.98 12.47
N ILE A 167 -12.27 10.47 13.68
CA ILE A 167 -12.41 9.05 13.98
C ILE A 167 -13.83 8.89 14.50
N SER A 168 -14.76 8.64 13.59
CA SER A 168 -16.14 8.37 13.96
C SER A 168 -16.23 7.02 14.68
N ALA A 169 -16.05 7.04 15.99
CA ALA A 169 -16.84 6.20 16.88
C ALA A 169 -18.21 6.84 17.16
N ASP A 170 -18.34 8.17 16.97
CA ASP A 170 -19.46 8.98 17.48
C ASP A 170 -20.42 9.55 16.43
N SER A 171 -20.23 9.32 15.12
CA SER A 171 -21.30 9.60 14.13
C SER A 171 -22.45 8.58 14.18
N MET A 172 -22.42 7.65 15.13
CA MET A 172 -23.55 6.80 15.51
C MET A 172 -24.34 7.35 16.71
N SER A 173 -24.34 8.66 16.95
CA SER A 173 -25.18 9.25 18.00
C SER A 173 -26.23 10.21 17.45
N THR A 174 -27.46 9.69 17.42
CA THR A 174 -28.73 10.32 17.88
C THR A 174 -29.95 10.30 16.95
N SER A 175 -29.93 9.67 15.76
CA SER A 175 -31.20 9.43 15.05
C SER A 175 -31.27 8.27 14.03
N ALA A 176 -30.29 7.38 13.95
CA ALA A 176 -30.40 6.16 13.15
C ALA A 176 -30.29 4.94 14.04
N THR A 177 -31.31 4.10 14.01
CA THR A 177 -31.34 2.75 14.59
C THR A 177 -30.03 2.02 14.26
N LEU A 178 -29.32 1.55 15.29
CA LEU A 178 -28.11 0.74 15.16
C LEU A 178 -28.36 -0.41 14.18
N SER A 179 -27.57 -0.51 13.12
CA SER A 179 -27.70 -1.59 12.14
C SER A 179 -27.44 -2.95 12.78
N GLU A 180 -28.16 -3.97 12.33
CA GLU A 180 -28.04 -5.36 12.80
C GLU A 180 -26.59 -5.87 12.69
N ASP A 181 -25.89 -5.49 11.61
CA ASP A 181 -24.50 -5.88 11.35
C ASP A 181 -23.52 -5.41 12.44
N THR A 182 -23.63 -4.16 12.89
CA THR A 182 -22.79 -3.60 13.97
C THR A 182 -23.02 -4.30 15.31
N LEU A 183 -24.26 -4.69 15.61
CA LEU A 183 -24.60 -5.39 16.85
C LEU A 183 -24.18 -6.86 16.81
N ALA A 184 -24.24 -7.49 15.63
CA ALA A 184 -23.75 -8.84 15.40
C ALA A 184 -22.21 -8.92 15.50
N GLU A 185 -21.52 -7.90 15.01
CA GLU A 185 -20.06 -7.77 15.10
C GLU A 185 -19.58 -7.55 16.54
N GLU A 186 -20.23 -6.65 17.30
CA GLU A 186 -19.94 -6.47 18.74
C GLU A 186 -20.22 -7.75 19.55
N ALA A 187 -21.22 -8.54 19.13
CA ALA A 187 -21.52 -9.83 19.76
C ALA A 187 -20.42 -10.86 19.47
N ALA A 188 -19.88 -10.89 18.25
CA ALA A 188 -18.76 -11.74 17.90
C ALA A 188 -17.48 -11.36 18.68
N GLU A 189 -17.22 -10.07 18.88
CA GLU A 189 -16.11 -9.60 19.73
C GLU A 189 -16.31 -9.98 21.20
N ALA A 190 -17.52 -9.81 21.73
CA ALA A 190 -17.84 -10.20 23.11
C ALA A 190 -17.64 -11.70 23.35
N LEU A 191 -18.02 -12.53 22.37
CA LEU A 191 -17.78 -13.98 22.39
C LEU A 191 -16.27 -14.31 22.33
N ALA A 192 -15.52 -13.67 21.43
CA ALA A 192 -14.07 -13.88 21.29
C ALA A 192 -13.28 -13.53 22.55
N HIS A 193 -13.75 -12.56 23.34
CA HIS A 193 -13.15 -12.14 24.61
C HIS A 193 -13.78 -12.81 25.85
N ASN A 194 -14.65 -13.81 25.64
CA ASN A 194 -15.37 -14.54 26.69
C ASN A 194 -16.20 -13.65 27.63
N ASN A 195 -16.66 -12.48 27.14
CA ASN A 195 -17.49 -11.53 27.86
C ASN A 195 -18.98 -11.86 27.66
N MET A 196 -19.45 -12.85 28.40
CA MET A 196 -20.80 -13.43 28.25
C MET A 196 -21.93 -12.46 28.65
N ASP A 197 -21.65 -11.49 29.54
CA ASP A 197 -22.62 -10.50 29.97
C ASP A 197 -22.93 -9.50 28.84
N GLN A 198 -21.88 -9.02 28.16
CA GLN A 198 -22.01 -8.13 27.00
C GLN A 198 -22.67 -8.86 25.82
N LEU A 199 -22.31 -10.13 25.59
CA LEU A 199 -22.94 -10.95 24.55
C LEU A 199 -24.46 -11.11 24.77
N ALA A 200 -24.88 -11.32 26.02
CA ALA A 200 -26.29 -11.46 26.37
C ALA A 200 -27.10 -10.17 26.18
N GLU A 201 -26.50 -9.00 26.41
CA GLU A 201 -27.13 -7.71 26.12
C GLU A 201 -27.27 -7.45 24.62
N LEU A 202 -26.22 -7.76 23.84
CA LEU A 202 -26.22 -7.57 22.39
C LEU A 202 -27.19 -8.51 21.68
N ALA A 203 -27.29 -9.76 22.13
CA ALA A 203 -28.28 -10.72 21.63
C ALA A 203 -29.73 -10.24 21.83
N LYS A 204 -30.03 -9.58 22.95
CA LYS A 204 -31.36 -8.98 23.20
C LYS A 204 -31.66 -7.80 22.27
N LYS A 205 -30.64 -6.99 21.94
CA LYS A 205 -30.78 -5.87 21.00
C LYS A 205 -31.03 -6.37 19.57
N LEU A 206 -30.30 -7.40 19.14
CA LEU A 206 -30.51 -8.07 17.84
C LEU A 206 -31.91 -8.68 17.70
N ALA A 207 -32.44 -9.30 18.76
CA ALA A 207 -33.77 -9.90 18.76
C ALA A 207 -34.93 -8.88 18.61
N HIS A 208 -34.67 -7.58 18.78
CA HIS A 208 -35.69 -6.53 18.72
C HIS A 208 -35.72 -5.75 17.38
N ILE A 209 -34.79 -6.02 16.45
CA ILE A 209 -34.66 -5.27 15.17
C ILE A 209 -35.56 -5.82 14.06
N SER A 210 -36.08 -7.04 14.20
CA SER A 210 -36.96 -7.68 13.21
C SER A 210 -38.38 -7.11 13.25
N GLY A 211 -38.60 -5.95 12.62
CA GLY A 211 -39.92 -5.36 12.38
C GLY A 211 -39.86 -4.04 11.62
N ASP A 212 -40.22 -4.09 10.33
CA ASP A 212 -40.56 -2.97 9.43
C ASP A 212 -39.59 -1.78 9.37
N GLN A 213 -38.65 -1.79 8.42
CA GLN A 213 -38.15 -0.56 7.79
C GLN A 213 -37.92 -0.75 6.28
N GLU A 214 -38.64 0.05 5.49
CA GLU A 214 -38.35 0.32 4.09
C GLU A 214 -36.89 0.75 3.92
N GLN A 215 -36.23 0.22 2.89
CA GLN A 215 -34.83 0.50 2.56
C GLN A 215 -34.62 1.99 2.28
N ALA A 216 -34.25 2.74 3.32
CA ALA A 216 -33.64 4.05 3.18
C ALA A 216 -32.30 3.86 2.44
N VAL A 217 -32.18 4.49 1.28
CA VAL A 217 -30.94 4.54 0.51
C VAL A 217 -29.89 5.23 1.37
N ALA A 218 -28.97 4.44 1.93
CA ALA A 218 -27.89 4.93 2.78
C ALA A 218 -26.85 5.68 1.93
N SER A 219 -27.16 6.92 1.53
CA SER A 219 -26.15 7.89 1.07
C SER A 219 -25.45 8.61 2.22
N ASP A 220 -25.83 8.34 3.48
CA ASP A 220 -25.52 9.20 4.63
C ASP A 220 -24.55 8.62 5.67
N LEU A 221 -23.95 7.45 5.45
CA LEU A 221 -23.01 6.89 6.44
C LEU A 221 -21.63 7.58 6.50
N LEU A 222 -21.33 8.52 5.59
CA LEU A 222 -20.05 9.25 5.59
C LEU A 222 -20.18 10.73 5.16
N GLY A 223 -21.26 11.39 5.58
CA GLY A 223 -21.46 12.83 5.38
C GLY A 223 -20.50 13.67 6.22
N GLY A 224 -19.30 13.97 5.72
CA GLY A 224 -18.50 15.06 6.32
C GLY A 224 -17.03 15.22 5.92
N VAL A 225 -16.29 14.16 5.56
CA VAL A 225 -14.80 14.26 5.48
C VAL A 225 -14.19 13.74 4.17
N HIS A 226 -14.94 13.01 3.34
CA HIS A 226 -14.46 12.61 2.01
C HIS A 226 -14.64 13.75 1.00
N LYS A 227 -13.74 14.73 1.02
CA LYS A 227 -13.60 15.69 -0.07
C LYS A 227 -12.91 15.00 -1.25
N ILE A 228 -13.65 14.21 -2.01
CA ILE A 228 -13.19 13.72 -3.30
C ILE A 228 -12.94 14.94 -4.18
N ALA A 229 -11.67 15.24 -4.46
CA ALA A 229 -11.31 16.43 -5.22
C ALA A 229 -12.00 16.42 -6.58
N GLU A 230 -12.51 17.59 -7.00
CA GLU A 230 -13.19 17.75 -8.29
C GLU A 230 -12.24 17.45 -9.46
N ALA A 231 -10.98 17.89 -9.33
CA ALA A 231 -9.91 17.64 -10.29
C ALA A 231 -8.52 17.66 -9.62
N TYR A 232 -7.55 16.99 -10.25
CA TYR A 232 -6.14 16.98 -9.88
C TYR A 232 -5.30 17.63 -10.99
N LYS A 233 -5.54 18.90 -11.29
CA LYS A 233 -4.82 19.65 -12.32
C LYS A 233 -3.50 20.22 -11.79
N VAL A 234 -2.47 20.21 -12.64
CA VAL A 234 -1.11 20.68 -12.32
C VAL A 234 -0.51 21.37 -13.53
N SER A 235 0.10 22.53 -13.30
CA SER A 235 0.93 23.21 -14.30
C SER A 235 2.39 22.84 -14.08
N PHE A 236 2.91 21.92 -14.89
CA PHE A 236 4.32 21.56 -14.88
C PHE A 236 5.17 22.64 -15.56
N SER A 237 6.37 22.90 -15.03
CA SER A 237 7.32 23.78 -15.71
C SER A 237 7.85 23.12 -16.98
N GLU A 238 8.28 23.93 -17.96
CA GLU A 238 8.88 23.41 -19.19
C GLU A 238 10.10 22.53 -18.92
N GLN A 239 10.88 22.87 -17.89
CA GLN A 239 12.05 22.08 -17.49
C GLN A 239 11.63 20.69 -16.97
N VAL A 240 10.58 20.61 -16.15
CA VAL A 240 10.04 19.33 -15.67
C VAL A 240 9.54 18.49 -16.84
N LEU A 241 8.81 19.09 -17.79
CA LEU A 241 8.31 18.39 -18.97
C LEU A 241 9.45 17.87 -19.85
N LYS A 242 10.51 18.66 -20.05
CA LYS A 242 11.69 18.23 -20.80
C LYS A 242 12.42 17.08 -20.12
N ASN A 243 12.59 17.16 -18.80
CA ASN A 243 13.20 16.10 -18.00
C ASN A 243 12.36 14.81 -18.05
N ALA A 244 11.05 14.92 -17.83
CA ALA A 244 10.11 13.81 -17.93
C ALA A 244 10.16 13.14 -19.31
N ALA A 245 10.15 13.93 -20.39
CA ALA A 245 10.25 13.42 -21.76
C ALA A 245 11.56 12.65 -22.01
N SER A 246 12.68 13.08 -21.43
CA SER A 246 13.96 12.35 -21.54
C SER A 246 13.93 10.97 -20.88
N LEU A 247 13.03 10.77 -19.91
CA LEU A 247 12.78 9.48 -19.26
C LEU A 247 11.70 8.65 -19.97
N GLY A 248 11.07 9.18 -21.03
CA GLY A 248 9.96 8.53 -21.73
C GLY A 248 8.59 8.77 -21.09
N LEU A 249 8.48 9.76 -20.19
CA LEU A 249 7.21 10.20 -19.59
C LEU A 249 6.62 11.37 -20.38
N GLU A 250 5.33 11.29 -20.66
CA GLU A 250 4.57 12.30 -21.39
C GLU A 250 3.50 12.92 -20.49
N LEU A 251 3.28 14.23 -20.60
CA LEU A 251 2.14 14.88 -19.97
C LEU A 251 0.84 14.44 -20.64
N VAL A 252 -0.07 13.88 -19.85
CA VAL A 252 -1.42 13.50 -20.29
C VAL A 252 -2.43 14.23 -19.42
N THR A 253 -3.29 15.01 -20.07
CA THR A 253 -4.47 15.64 -19.46
C THR A 253 -5.65 14.70 -19.64
N VAL A 254 -6.00 13.99 -18.56
CA VAL A 254 -7.10 13.01 -18.59
C VAL A 254 -8.42 13.72 -18.26
N PRO A 255 -9.46 13.59 -19.10
CA PRO A 255 -10.77 14.16 -18.81
C PRO A 255 -11.45 13.43 -17.65
N SER A 256 -12.40 14.12 -17.01
CA SER A 256 -13.23 13.46 -16.00
C SER A 256 -14.24 12.52 -16.65
N ARG A 257 -14.46 11.37 -16.02
CA ARG A 257 -15.54 10.44 -16.34
C ARG A 257 -16.37 10.09 -15.11
N LYS A 258 -16.46 11.03 -14.17
CA LYS A 258 -17.21 10.87 -12.92
C LYS A 258 -18.67 10.54 -13.21
N GLU A 259 -19.32 11.28 -14.10
CA GLU A 259 -20.73 11.08 -14.43
C GLU A 259 -20.99 9.69 -15.04
N GLU A 260 -20.09 9.23 -15.92
CA GLU A 260 -20.17 7.92 -16.58
C GLU A 260 -20.07 6.77 -15.57
N TYR A 261 -19.13 6.85 -14.61
CA TYR A 261 -18.80 5.73 -13.72
C TYR A 261 -19.36 5.83 -12.30
N SER A 262 -19.86 7.00 -11.87
CA SER A 262 -20.40 7.23 -10.53
C SER A 262 -21.45 6.19 -10.10
N PRO A 263 -22.41 5.77 -10.96
CA PRO A 263 -23.39 4.74 -10.59
C PRO A 263 -22.78 3.39 -10.22
N TYR A 264 -21.56 3.11 -10.68
CA TYR A 264 -20.85 1.85 -10.43
C TYR A 264 -19.81 1.99 -9.31
N CYS A 265 -19.20 3.16 -9.14
CA CYS A 265 -18.22 3.40 -8.08
C CYS A 265 -18.79 3.18 -6.67
N ARG A 266 -20.11 3.30 -6.48
CA ARG A 266 -20.78 2.98 -5.20
C ARG A 266 -20.51 1.55 -4.71
N PHE A 267 -20.33 0.60 -5.62
CA PHE A 267 -20.09 -0.80 -5.27
C PHE A 267 -18.71 -1.02 -4.65
N ALA A 268 -17.75 -0.14 -4.94
CA ALA A 268 -16.41 -0.20 -4.35
C ALA A 268 -16.38 0.17 -2.85
N TRP A 269 -17.47 0.69 -2.28
CA TRP A 269 -17.52 1.18 -0.90
C TRP A 269 -17.84 0.09 0.15
N HIS A 270 -18.50 -1.00 -0.25
CA HIS A 270 -18.91 -2.06 0.67
C HIS A 270 -18.60 -3.45 0.10
N PRO A 271 -17.31 -3.86 0.10
CA PRO A 271 -16.95 -5.19 -0.34
C PRO A 271 -17.52 -6.24 0.62
N THR A 272 -18.13 -7.28 0.08
CA THR A 272 -18.83 -8.31 0.88
C THR A 272 -18.02 -9.59 1.11
N TYR A 273 -16.87 -9.76 0.45
CA TYR A 273 -16.11 -11.01 0.44
C TYR A 273 -16.99 -12.23 0.13
N SER A 274 -17.79 -12.19 -0.93
CA SER A 274 -18.66 -13.32 -1.32
C SER A 274 -17.91 -14.50 -1.95
N ASP A 275 -16.59 -14.46 -1.98
CA ASP A 275 -15.79 -15.62 -2.35
C ASP A 275 -15.73 -16.57 -1.15
N LEU A 276 -16.66 -17.52 -1.09
CA LEU A 276 -16.43 -18.91 -0.71
C LEU A 276 -17.73 -19.70 -0.92
N GLN A 277 -17.59 -20.89 -1.49
CA GLN A 277 -18.60 -21.91 -1.74
C GLN A 277 -19.22 -22.49 -0.45
N GLY A 278 -19.73 -21.65 0.44
CA GLY A 278 -20.43 -22.03 1.67
C GLY A 278 -21.91 -21.68 1.56
N ASN A 279 -22.78 -22.68 1.60
CA ASN A 279 -24.22 -22.52 1.82
C ASN A 279 -24.49 -21.97 3.24
N HIS A 280 -24.16 -20.71 3.50
CA HIS A 280 -24.62 -19.99 4.68
C HIS A 280 -25.82 -19.12 4.28
N HIS A 281 -26.98 -19.41 4.86
CA HIS A 281 -28.26 -18.77 4.53
C HIS A 281 -28.33 -17.25 4.83
N ASN A 282 -27.29 -16.65 5.41
CA ASN A 282 -27.24 -15.24 5.78
C ASN A 282 -26.09 -14.45 5.10
N VAL A 283 -25.38 -15.05 4.14
CA VAL A 283 -24.37 -14.34 3.36
C VAL A 283 -25.04 -13.80 2.11
N LEU A 284 -24.96 -12.48 1.91
CA LEU A 284 -25.18 -11.85 0.61
C LEU A 284 -24.23 -12.50 -0.41
N GLN A 285 -24.68 -13.56 -1.08
CA GLN A 285 -24.21 -13.88 -2.43
C GLN A 285 -24.28 -12.55 -3.16
N VAL A 286 -23.18 -11.98 -3.69
CA VAL A 286 -23.28 -10.73 -4.47
C VAL A 286 -24.26 -11.03 -5.60
N PRO A 287 -25.55 -10.66 -5.46
CA PRO A 287 -26.56 -11.08 -6.40
C PRO A 287 -26.33 -10.24 -7.63
N ASP A 288 -26.65 -10.78 -8.81
CA ASP A 288 -26.68 -10.09 -10.10
C ASP A 288 -26.77 -8.57 -9.94
N LEU A 289 -25.60 -7.91 -9.92
CA LEU A 289 -25.55 -6.46 -9.94
C LEU A 289 -26.35 -6.10 -11.18
N HIS A 290 -27.43 -5.34 -11.00
CA HIS A 290 -28.31 -4.97 -12.11
C HIS A 290 -27.58 -3.92 -12.96
N LEU A 291 -26.61 -4.42 -13.73
CA LEU A 291 -25.76 -3.66 -14.62
C LEU A 291 -26.45 -3.58 -15.98
N PRO A 292 -26.39 -2.43 -16.67
CA PRO A 292 -26.94 -2.29 -18.00
C PRO A 292 -26.40 -3.38 -18.93
N LYS A 293 -27.29 -3.95 -19.75
CA LYS A 293 -26.94 -5.06 -20.64
C LYS A 293 -25.89 -4.65 -21.67
N GLU A 294 -25.88 -3.37 -22.01
CA GLU A 294 -25.02 -2.71 -23.00
C GLU A 294 -23.57 -2.57 -22.53
N LEU A 295 -23.29 -2.72 -21.23
CA LEU A 295 -21.91 -2.67 -20.75
C LEU A 295 -21.10 -3.88 -21.27
N PRO A 296 -19.83 -3.68 -21.66
CA PRO A 296 -18.94 -4.79 -21.97
C PRO A 296 -18.84 -5.78 -20.80
N GLU A 297 -18.86 -7.08 -21.09
CA GLU A 297 -18.81 -8.13 -20.04
C GLU A 297 -17.58 -7.98 -19.13
N ALA A 298 -16.41 -7.69 -19.68
CA ALA A 298 -15.21 -7.46 -18.89
C ALA A 298 -15.32 -6.24 -17.96
N LEU A 299 -16.07 -5.20 -18.35
CA LEU A 299 -16.37 -4.08 -17.47
C LEU A 299 -17.34 -4.49 -16.36
N LYS A 300 -18.34 -5.34 -16.65
CA LYS A 300 -19.22 -5.91 -15.63
C LYS A 300 -18.41 -6.75 -14.62
N SER A 301 -17.52 -7.61 -15.09
CA SER A 301 -16.61 -8.38 -14.24
C SER A 301 -15.73 -7.49 -13.38
N ARG A 302 -15.17 -6.41 -13.94
CA ARG A 302 -14.40 -5.42 -13.17
C ARG A 302 -15.22 -4.74 -12.08
N ILE A 303 -16.46 -4.35 -12.37
CA ILE A 303 -17.37 -3.76 -11.36
C ILE A 303 -17.68 -4.78 -10.26
N GLN A 304 -17.91 -6.03 -10.64
CA GLN A 304 -18.16 -7.11 -9.69
C GLN A 304 -16.96 -7.36 -8.78
N LEU A 305 -15.73 -7.31 -9.30
CA LEU A 305 -14.52 -7.40 -8.47
C LEU A 305 -14.47 -6.30 -7.40
N PHE A 306 -14.78 -5.05 -7.74
CA PHE A 306 -14.88 -3.95 -6.77
C PHE A 306 -16.00 -4.15 -5.73
N ALA A 307 -17.08 -4.86 -6.09
CA ALA A 307 -18.16 -5.19 -5.17
C ALA A 307 -17.83 -6.33 -4.21
N VAL A 308 -16.91 -7.22 -4.59
CA VAL A 308 -16.55 -8.41 -3.80
C VAL A 308 -15.34 -8.12 -2.90
N HIS A 309 -14.33 -7.40 -3.41
CA HIS A 309 -13.05 -7.22 -2.73
C HIS A 309 -12.73 -5.75 -2.43
N PRO A 310 -12.09 -5.44 -1.29
CA PRO A 310 -11.42 -4.17 -1.12
C PRO A 310 -10.14 -4.12 -1.96
N PHE A 311 -9.83 -2.91 -2.43
CA PHE A 311 -8.60 -2.61 -3.15
C PHE A 311 -7.82 -1.56 -2.37
N ILE A 312 -6.50 -1.68 -2.39
CA ILE A 312 -5.57 -0.66 -1.88
C ILE A 312 -4.63 -0.24 -3.01
N ASN A 313 -4.14 1.00 -2.98
CA ASN A 313 -3.05 1.43 -3.85
C ASN A 313 -1.68 0.99 -3.28
N SER A 314 -0.57 1.29 -3.99
CA SER A 314 0.79 0.96 -3.50
C SER A 314 1.16 1.66 -2.18
N CYS A 315 0.42 2.70 -1.77
CA CYS A 315 0.60 3.34 -0.47
C CYS A 315 -0.19 2.67 0.65
N GLY A 316 -0.98 1.63 0.36
CA GLY A 316 -1.81 0.98 1.38
C GLY A 316 -3.15 1.63 1.64
N VAL A 317 -3.42 2.77 1.01
CA VAL A 317 -4.67 3.50 1.16
C VAL A 317 -5.73 2.85 0.30
N ARG A 318 -6.97 2.79 0.80
CA ARG A 318 -8.10 2.24 0.06
C ARG A 318 -8.25 2.92 -1.29
N PHE A 319 -8.26 2.12 -2.34
CA PHE A 319 -8.39 2.57 -3.71
C PHE A 319 -9.86 2.61 -4.11
N LEU A 320 -10.35 3.81 -4.39
CA LEU A 320 -11.67 4.04 -4.97
C LEU A 320 -11.50 4.80 -6.29
N PRO A 321 -12.07 4.32 -7.42
CA PRO A 321 -11.94 5.00 -8.70
C PRO A 321 -12.66 6.37 -8.67
N ASN A 322 -11.90 7.45 -8.50
CA ASN A 322 -12.44 8.82 -8.48
C ASN A 322 -12.88 9.27 -9.89
N MET A 323 -12.19 8.86 -10.95
CA MET A 323 -12.46 9.28 -12.34
C MET A 323 -12.49 10.81 -12.53
N ALA A 324 -11.84 11.56 -11.64
CA ALA A 324 -11.68 13.00 -11.74
C ALA A 324 -10.80 13.39 -12.93
N ALA A 325 -10.97 14.62 -13.42
CA ALA A 325 -10.04 15.18 -14.38
C ALA A 325 -8.67 15.36 -13.71
N GLU A 326 -7.59 15.00 -14.38
CA GLU A 326 -6.25 15.09 -13.79
C GLU A 326 -5.18 15.33 -14.84
N ASP A 327 -4.04 15.86 -14.41
CA ASP A 327 -2.83 15.95 -15.22
C ASP A 327 -1.76 15.05 -14.59
N VAL A 328 -1.19 14.18 -15.41
CA VAL A 328 -0.24 13.13 -14.99
C VAL A 328 0.90 13.02 -15.99
N LEU A 329 2.05 12.52 -15.53
CA LEU A 329 3.13 12.12 -16.43
C LEU A 329 3.09 10.59 -16.56
N VAL A 330 2.95 10.06 -17.77
CA VAL A 330 2.74 8.62 -17.98
C VAL A 330 3.67 8.12 -19.08
N GLU A 331 4.19 6.91 -18.93
CA GLU A 331 4.92 6.27 -20.01
C GLU A 331 3.99 5.99 -21.20
N SER A 332 4.36 6.46 -22.38
CA SER A 332 3.47 6.52 -23.54
C SER A 332 3.72 5.48 -24.63
N PHE A 333 4.66 4.56 -24.43
CA PHE A 333 5.02 3.54 -25.42
C PHE A 333 3.81 2.66 -25.81
N PRO A 334 3.72 2.19 -27.07
CA PRO A 334 2.66 1.28 -27.50
C PRO A 334 2.79 -0.10 -26.85
N GLU A 335 1.68 -0.82 -26.65
CA GLU A 335 1.74 -2.20 -26.17
C GLU A 335 2.53 -3.08 -27.15
N PRO A 336 3.53 -3.84 -26.68
CA PRO A 336 4.33 -4.69 -27.56
C PRO A 336 3.50 -5.87 -28.06
N GLU A 337 3.69 -6.22 -29.33
CA GLU A 337 3.12 -7.43 -29.91
C GLU A 337 3.88 -8.67 -29.43
N GLU A 338 3.21 -9.82 -29.40
CA GLU A 338 3.79 -11.10 -28.97
C GLU A 338 5.04 -11.43 -29.81
N GLY A 339 6.18 -11.65 -29.15
CA GLY A 339 7.45 -11.97 -29.80
C GLY A 339 8.26 -10.77 -30.32
N THR A 340 7.80 -9.53 -30.10
CA THR A 340 8.56 -8.32 -30.45
C THR A 340 9.46 -7.84 -29.31
N SER A 341 10.46 -7.00 -29.64
CA SER A 341 11.33 -6.40 -28.64
C SER A 341 10.53 -5.47 -27.73
N LEU A 342 10.70 -5.62 -26.42
CA LEU A 342 10.04 -4.75 -25.45
C LEU A 342 10.60 -3.32 -25.52
N PRO A 343 9.74 -2.30 -25.36
CA PRO A 343 10.17 -0.91 -25.39
C PRO A 343 11.07 -0.61 -24.20
N SER A 344 12.24 -0.03 -24.44
CA SER A 344 13.08 0.55 -23.38
C SER A 344 12.73 2.03 -23.15
N SER A 345 12.99 2.56 -21.96
CA SER A 345 12.87 3.99 -21.65
C SER A 345 13.99 4.43 -20.72
N GLY A 346 14.33 5.73 -20.75
CA GLY A 346 15.29 6.30 -19.80
C GLY A 346 14.85 6.12 -18.35
N LEU A 347 13.54 5.99 -18.09
CA LEU A 347 13.00 5.65 -16.78
C LEU A 347 13.43 4.25 -16.30
N LEU A 348 13.40 3.23 -17.17
CA LEU A 348 13.86 1.89 -16.79
C LEU A 348 15.35 1.90 -16.41
N ASP A 349 16.18 2.55 -17.22
CA ASP A 349 17.61 2.69 -16.95
C ASP A 349 17.86 3.42 -15.62
N ALA A 350 17.14 4.53 -15.38
CA ALA A 350 17.23 5.29 -14.13
C ALA A 350 16.77 4.48 -12.90
N LEU A 351 15.78 3.61 -13.06
CA LEU A 351 15.33 2.66 -12.02
C LEU A 351 16.25 1.44 -11.91
N GLY A 352 17.19 1.23 -12.84
CA GLY A 352 18.04 0.04 -12.92
C GLY A 352 17.27 -1.23 -13.28
N ILE A 353 16.15 -1.09 -13.98
CA ILE A 353 15.32 -2.19 -14.49
C ILE A 353 15.84 -2.58 -15.87
N LYS A 354 16.23 -3.84 -16.04
CA LYS A 354 16.83 -4.32 -17.31
C LYS A 354 15.81 -4.52 -18.44
N GLN A 355 14.58 -4.92 -18.09
CA GLN A 355 13.50 -5.24 -19.03
C GLN A 355 12.15 -5.05 -18.34
N ARG A 356 11.07 -4.87 -19.11
CA ARG A 356 9.73 -4.56 -18.57
C ARG A 356 8.93 -5.76 -18.07
N ASN A 357 9.24 -6.95 -18.55
CA ASN A 357 8.57 -8.18 -18.17
C ASN A 357 9.44 -9.04 -17.26
N GLN A 358 8.92 -10.19 -16.81
CA GLN A 358 9.60 -11.04 -15.82
C GLN A 358 10.03 -10.25 -14.58
N LEU A 359 9.19 -9.28 -14.19
CA LEU A 359 9.30 -8.56 -12.94
C LEU A 359 8.10 -8.98 -12.12
N ASP A 360 8.35 -9.48 -10.92
CA ASP A 360 7.26 -9.69 -9.97
C ASP A 360 6.89 -8.36 -9.29
N ARG A 361 5.73 -8.32 -8.60
CA ARG A 361 5.27 -7.10 -7.95
C ARG A 361 6.19 -6.68 -6.81
N VAL A 362 6.77 -7.63 -6.08
CA VAL A 362 7.65 -7.37 -4.94
C VAL A 362 8.91 -6.62 -5.40
N GLN A 363 9.54 -7.08 -6.49
CA GLN A 363 10.68 -6.45 -7.12
C GLN A 363 10.38 -5.02 -7.55
N ILE A 364 9.21 -4.79 -8.17
CA ILE A 364 8.80 -3.45 -8.59
C ILE A 364 8.66 -2.51 -7.39
N GLU A 365 7.99 -2.95 -6.30
CA GLU A 365 7.84 -2.12 -5.10
C GLU A 365 9.18 -1.81 -4.42
N ILE A 366 10.09 -2.78 -4.34
CA ILE A 366 11.44 -2.56 -3.80
C ILE A 366 12.15 -1.45 -4.59
N ILE A 367 12.12 -1.53 -5.92
CA ILE A 367 12.78 -0.54 -6.79
C ILE A 367 12.14 0.84 -6.62
N LEU A 368 10.81 0.92 -6.58
CA LEU A 368 10.10 2.19 -6.39
C LEU A 368 10.34 2.79 -5.01
N GLN A 369 10.42 1.98 -3.96
CA GLN A 369 10.74 2.43 -2.60
C GLN A 369 12.18 2.97 -2.53
N GLU A 370 13.15 2.29 -3.14
CA GLU A 370 14.56 2.68 -3.09
C GLU A 370 14.87 3.90 -3.97
N LYS A 371 14.25 4.00 -5.16
CA LYS A 371 14.67 4.97 -6.18
C LYS A 371 13.61 5.98 -6.58
N GLY A 372 12.33 5.71 -6.36
CA GLY A 372 11.23 6.52 -6.89
C GLY A 372 11.29 7.98 -6.43
N ALA A 373 11.40 8.20 -5.11
CA ALA A 373 11.45 9.55 -4.55
C ALA A 373 12.73 10.32 -4.95
N ALA A 374 13.89 9.65 -5.02
CA ALA A 374 15.12 10.27 -5.47
C ALA A 374 15.05 10.65 -6.96
N LEU A 375 14.53 9.76 -7.80
CA LEU A 375 14.36 10.01 -9.24
C LEU A 375 13.45 11.22 -9.50
N LEU A 376 12.32 11.33 -8.80
CA LEU A 376 11.43 12.48 -8.93
C LEU A 376 12.14 13.79 -8.60
N ARG A 377 12.89 13.81 -7.49
CA ARG A 377 13.60 15.00 -7.00
C ARG A 377 14.75 15.40 -7.92
N ASP A 378 15.62 14.43 -8.23
CA ASP A 378 16.95 14.70 -8.77
C ASP A 378 16.97 14.69 -10.31
N GLN A 379 16.07 13.92 -10.94
CA GLN A 379 16.03 13.77 -12.39
C GLN A 379 14.83 14.47 -13.03
N VAL A 380 13.64 14.34 -12.45
CA VAL A 380 12.43 14.99 -13.00
C VAL A 380 12.34 16.46 -12.54
N GLY A 381 12.69 16.75 -11.29
CA GLY A 381 12.56 18.07 -10.67
C GLY A 381 11.18 18.29 -10.01
N LEU A 382 10.57 17.21 -9.50
CA LEU A 382 9.30 17.24 -8.76
C LEU A 382 9.54 16.95 -7.29
N ASP A 383 8.75 17.58 -6.41
CA ASP A 383 8.80 17.31 -4.97
C ASP A 383 8.15 15.94 -4.67
N PRO A 384 8.88 14.98 -4.08
CA PRO A 384 8.32 13.69 -3.68
C PRO A 384 7.24 13.78 -2.60
N LEU A 385 7.11 14.92 -1.91
CA LEU A 385 6.00 15.19 -0.98
C LEU A 385 4.69 15.42 -1.73
N ASP A 386 4.73 15.99 -2.94
CA ASP A 386 3.54 16.26 -3.74
C ASP A 386 3.27 15.14 -4.75
N PHE A 387 4.31 14.47 -5.24
CA PHE A 387 4.24 13.49 -6.31
C PHE A 387 4.82 12.13 -5.91
N LYS A 388 4.32 11.07 -6.55
CA LYS A 388 4.83 9.71 -6.41
C LYS A 388 4.89 9.02 -7.77
N LEU A 389 5.97 8.28 -8.00
CA LEU A 389 6.12 7.36 -9.12
C LEU A 389 5.50 6.02 -8.72
N VAL A 390 4.55 5.53 -9.50
CA VAL A 390 3.83 4.27 -9.26
C VAL A 390 3.74 3.47 -10.55
N CYS A 391 3.40 2.18 -10.47
CA CYS A 391 2.78 1.48 -11.61
C CYS A 391 1.55 2.27 -12.06
N ILE A 392 1.16 2.20 -13.33
CA ILE A 392 0.00 2.94 -13.80
C ILE A 392 -1.27 2.51 -13.02
N PRO A 393 -2.02 3.45 -12.40
CA PRO A 393 -3.28 3.11 -11.75
C PRO A 393 -4.29 2.52 -12.74
N ALA A 394 -5.07 1.52 -12.33
CA ALA A 394 -5.98 0.80 -13.22
C ALA A 394 -7.04 1.70 -13.87
N ASP A 395 -7.46 2.78 -13.18
CA ASP A 395 -8.42 3.76 -13.69
C ASP A 395 -7.80 4.71 -14.73
N LEU A 396 -6.51 5.04 -14.57
CA LEU A 396 -5.75 5.81 -15.55
C LEU A 396 -5.45 4.97 -16.78
N HIS A 397 -5.06 3.71 -16.59
CA HIS A 397 -4.84 2.79 -17.71
C HIS A 397 -6.08 2.68 -18.58
N LEU A 398 -7.26 2.48 -17.98
CA LEU A 398 -8.54 2.44 -18.69
C LEU A 398 -8.78 3.70 -19.53
N ARG A 399 -8.72 4.88 -18.90
CA ARG A 399 -9.09 6.16 -19.55
C ARG A 399 -8.10 6.58 -20.63
N ILE A 400 -6.79 6.48 -20.35
CA ILE A 400 -5.74 6.82 -21.31
C ILE A 400 -5.69 5.77 -22.43
N GLY A 401 -5.81 4.49 -22.06
CA GLY A 401 -5.70 3.40 -23.00
C GLY A 401 -6.84 3.32 -24.01
N GLN A 402 -8.05 3.78 -23.65
CA GLN A 402 -9.15 3.91 -24.61
C GLN A 402 -8.82 4.88 -25.76
N GLU A 403 -8.08 5.96 -25.49
CA GLU A 403 -7.66 6.93 -26.50
C GLU A 403 -6.42 6.44 -27.28
N ARG A 404 -5.53 5.70 -26.60
CA ARG A 404 -4.25 5.24 -27.16
C ARG A 404 -4.28 3.83 -27.75
N GLY A 405 -5.43 3.17 -27.73
CA GLY A 405 -5.59 1.80 -28.25
C GLY A 405 -4.84 0.75 -27.43
N TRP A 406 -4.72 0.92 -26.11
CA TRP A 406 -4.26 -0.14 -25.21
C TRP A 406 -5.35 -1.18 -25.01
N GLY A 407 -5.00 -2.35 -24.49
CA GLY A 407 -5.94 -3.45 -24.36
C GLY A 407 -6.11 -4.29 -25.62
N GLN A 408 -5.25 -4.12 -26.63
CA GLN A 408 -5.39 -4.78 -27.94
C GLN A 408 -4.40 -5.94 -28.11
N GLN A 409 -3.39 -6.01 -27.26
CA GLN A 409 -2.36 -7.05 -27.31
C GLN A 409 -2.61 -8.15 -26.28
N LYS A 410 -1.99 -9.32 -26.48
CA LYS A 410 -2.04 -10.47 -25.56
C LYS A 410 -1.04 -10.32 -24.43
N ILE A 411 -1.07 -9.17 -23.75
CA ILE A 411 -0.13 -8.82 -22.71
C ILE A 411 -0.87 -8.15 -21.56
N TRP A 412 -0.51 -8.52 -20.34
CA TRP A 412 -0.95 -7.82 -19.15
C TRP A 412 -0.02 -6.66 -18.81
N THR A 413 -0.58 -5.67 -18.13
CA THR A 413 0.16 -4.58 -17.50
C THR A 413 -0.03 -4.66 -15.99
N HIS A 414 1.05 -4.54 -15.21
CA HIS A 414 0.94 -4.34 -13.76
C HIS A 414 0.26 -3.00 -13.46
N PHE A 415 -0.77 -3.02 -12.62
CA PHE A 415 -1.45 -1.81 -12.16
C PHE A 415 -1.06 -1.45 -10.74
N ASP A 416 -1.15 -0.17 -10.39
CA ASP A 416 -0.93 0.26 -9.01
C ASP A 416 -1.88 -0.44 -8.02
N GLY A 417 -1.31 -1.02 -6.96
CA GLY A 417 -2.06 -1.54 -5.83
C GLY A 417 -2.29 -3.04 -5.80
N TYR A 418 -3.17 -3.43 -4.87
CA TYR A 418 -3.48 -4.80 -4.53
C TYR A 418 -4.99 -4.98 -4.33
N MET A 419 -5.48 -6.16 -4.69
CA MET A 419 -6.77 -6.69 -4.25
C MET A 419 -6.57 -7.46 -2.94
N ILE A 420 -7.44 -7.22 -1.96
CA ILE A 420 -7.39 -7.87 -0.66
C ILE A 420 -8.36 -9.05 -0.62
N MET A 421 -7.84 -10.22 -0.26
CA MET A 421 -8.62 -11.45 -0.11
C MET A 421 -9.24 -11.55 1.29
N SER A 422 -10.21 -12.44 1.47
CA SER A 422 -10.91 -12.66 2.76
C SER A 422 -9.99 -13.20 3.85
N ASP A 423 -8.92 -13.91 3.50
CA ASP A 423 -7.87 -14.38 4.40
C ASP A 423 -6.82 -13.30 4.73
N GLY A 424 -7.02 -12.06 4.25
CA GLY A 424 -6.08 -10.95 4.39
C GLY A 424 -4.89 -11.00 3.43
N SER A 425 -4.76 -12.05 2.60
CA SER A 425 -3.71 -12.12 1.59
C SER A 425 -3.93 -11.07 0.49
N ARG A 426 -2.83 -10.68 -0.16
CA ARG A 426 -2.82 -9.63 -1.19
C ARG A 426 -2.56 -10.24 -2.55
N ARG A 427 -3.32 -9.80 -3.56
CA ARG A 427 -3.09 -10.10 -4.97
C ARG A 427 -2.69 -8.83 -5.70
N ALA A 428 -1.54 -8.83 -6.35
CA ALA A 428 -1.09 -7.70 -7.16
C ALA A 428 -2.06 -7.45 -8.32
N LEU A 429 -2.35 -6.19 -8.63
CA LEU A 429 -3.27 -5.86 -9.70
C LEU A 429 -2.59 -5.94 -11.08
N ALA A 430 -3.31 -6.50 -12.04
CA ALA A 430 -2.93 -6.53 -13.45
C ALA A 430 -4.17 -6.46 -14.35
N GLY A 431 -3.97 -6.24 -15.64
CA GLY A 431 -5.03 -6.28 -16.64
C GLY A 431 -4.57 -5.76 -18.00
N GLY A 432 -5.50 -5.49 -18.90
CA GLY A 432 -5.20 -4.99 -20.24
C GLY A 432 -4.98 -6.05 -21.32
N ASP A 433 -5.22 -7.35 -21.07
CA ASP A 433 -5.01 -8.36 -22.10
C ASP A 433 -6.28 -8.61 -22.92
N ILE A 434 -6.17 -8.53 -24.26
CA ILE A 434 -7.30 -8.69 -25.18
C ILE A 434 -8.09 -9.99 -24.98
N ARG A 435 -7.43 -11.07 -24.54
CA ARG A 435 -8.06 -12.39 -24.34
C ARG A 435 -9.06 -12.39 -23.17
N TYR A 436 -8.92 -11.44 -22.26
CA TYR A 436 -9.72 -11.34 -21.03
C TYR A 436 -10.58 -10.07 -21.00
N GLY A 437 -10.74 -9.40 -22.15
CA GLY A 437 -11.58 -8.20 -22.27
C GLY A 437 -10.81 -6.91 -22.56
N GLY A 438 -9.50 -7.00 -22.77
CA GLY A 438 -8.67 -5.89 -23.23
C GLY A 438 -8.63 -4.77 -22.22
N ILE A 439 -8.99 -3.56 -22.65
CA ILE A 439 -8.84 -2.35 -21.83
C ILE A 439 -9.67 -2.37 -20.54
N TYR A 440 -10.72 -3.19 -20.47
CA TYR A 440 -11.58 -3.34 -19.30
C TYR A 440 -11.10 -4.45 -18.34
N ASP A 441 -10.17 -5.30 -18.77
CA ASP A 441 -9.62 -6.39 -17.96
C ASP A 441 -8.97 -5.86 -16.68
N LEU A 442 -9.30 -6.49 -15.56
CA LEU A 442 -8.74 -6.27 -14.24
C LEU A 442 -8.77 -7.61 -13.49
N LEU A 443 -7.63 -8.00 -12.94
CA LEU A 443 -7.50 -9.22 -12.16
C LEU A 443 -6.47 -9.05 -11.04
N GLY A 444 -6.52 -9.98 -10.08
CA GLY A 444 -5.48 -10.17 -9.06
C GLY A 444 -4.59 -11.35 -9.39
N ILE A 445 -3.27 -11.13 -9.39
CA ILE A 445 -2.25 -12.16 -9.57
C ILE A 445 -1.43 -12.35 -8.29
N SER A 446 -0.66 -13.44 -8.20
CA SER A 446 0.32 -13.60 -7.13
C SER A 446 1.35 -12.47 -7.18
N SER A 447 1.75 -11.93 -6.03
CA SER A 447 2.79 -10.89 -5.97
C SER A 447 4.15 -11.35 -6.49
N ASN A 448 4.39 -12.67 -6.53
CA ASN A 448 5.61 -13.30 -7.05
C ASN A 448 5.46 -13.79 -8.51
N TYR A 449 4.45 -13.34 -9.26
CA TYR A 449 4.24 -13.74 -10.64
C TYR A 449 5.10 -12.90 -11.59
N ASP A 450 6.09 -13.53 -12.23
CA ASP A 450 7.11 -12.93 -13.11
C ASP A 450 7.08 -13.54 -14.52
N SER A 451 5.98 -13.34 -15.24
CA SER A 451 5.81 -13.88 -16.59
C SER A 451 6.37 -12.98 -17.69
N GLU A 452 6.70 -13.57 -18.84
CA GLU A 452 7.00 -12.81 -20.06
C GLU A 452 5.78 -12.06 -20.61
N ARG A 453 4.56 -12.48 -20.22
CA ARG A 453 3.28 -11.95 -20.68
C ARG A 453 2.73 -10.80 -19.84
N ILE A 454 3.51 -10.28 -18.90
CA ILE A 454 3.14 -9.12 -18.10
C ILE A 454 4.26 -8.08 -18.17
N ILE A 455 3.90 -6.82 -18.34
CA ILE A 455 4.85 -5.70 -18.38
C ILE A 455 4.55 -4.67 -17.30
N VAL A 456 5.55 -3.87 -16.96
CA VAL A 456 5.39 -2.68 -16.15
C VAL A 456 5.29 -1.42 -17.02
N ARG A 457 4.32 -0.56 -16.66
CA ARG A 457 4.16 0.81 -17.16
C ARG A 457 4.03 1.72 -15.96
N PHE A 458 4.80 2.80 -15.92
CA PHE A 458 4.82 3.73 -14.81
C PHE A 458 4.04 5.03 -15.08
N ALA A 459 3.62 5.66 -13.98
CA ALA A 459 3.01 6.98 -13.96
C ALA A 459 3.53 7.79 -12.76
N VAL A 460 3.75 9.08 -12.96
CA VAL A 460 3.92 10.06 -11.89
C VAL A 460 2.58 10.69 -11.61
N VAL A 461 2.12 10.55 -10.37
CA VAL A 461 0.83 11.04 -9.91
C VAL A 461 0.98 11.91 -8.67
N GLN A 462 0.00 12.75 -8.41
CA GLN A 462 -0.02 13.55 -7.18
C GLN A 462 -0.42 12.67 -5.99
N ARG A 463 0.25 12.79 -4.84
CA ARG A 463 -0.09 11.99 -3.65
C ARG A 463 -1.52 12.18 -3.18
N ARG A 464 -2.08 13.38 -3.34
CA ARG A 464 -3.50 13.66 -3.04
C ARG A 464 -4.51 12.81 -3.82
N ARG A 465 -4.13 12.21 -4.97
CA ARG A 465 -4.99 11.26 -5.69
C ARG A 465 -4.92 9.83 -5.16
N LEU A 466 -3.91 9.54 -4.33
CA LEU A 466 -3.72 8.26 -3.66
C LEU A 466 -4.34 8.27 -2.26
N ALA A 467 -4.88 9.41 -1.82
CA ALA A 467 -5.43 9.60 -0.49
C ALA A 467 -6.96 9.58 -0.51
N ILE A 468 -7.55 9.12 0.59
CA ILE A 468 -9.00 9.14 0.83
C ILE A 468 -9.41 10.10 1.97
N TRP A 469 -8.41 10.55 2.74
CA TRP A 469 -8.47 11.60 3.75
C TRP A 469 -7.16 12.40 3.68
N GLN A 470 -7.25 13.74 3.69
CA GLN A 470 -6.11 14.67 3.74
C GLN A 470 -6.49 15.99 4.37
#